data_AF-A0A844IUK4-F1
#
_entry.id   AF-A0A844IUK4-F1
#
_cell.length_a   1.000
_cell.length_b   1.000
_cell.length_c   1.000
_cell.angle_alpha   90.00
_cell.angle_beta   90.00
_cell.angle_gamma   90.00
#
_symmetry.space_group_name_H-M   'P 1'
#
loop_
_entity.id
_entity.type
_entity.pdbx_description
1 polymer ?
#
loop_
_entity_poly.entity_id
_entity_poly.type
_entity_poly.pdbx_seq_one_letter_code
_entity_poly.pdbx_strand_id
1 'polypeptide(L)' 'YVDGLLLVVRPGKVEYSAVKSSKSLLNHGKVPILGMVVNGVSEESSYGGYYYQRGYYGEKVDSKKKSSQANLR' A
#
# COMPACT_ATOMS: atom_id res chain seq x y z
N TYR A 1 -2.83 31.26 3.15
CA TYR A 1 -2.45 30.29 2.11
C TYR A 1 -1.53 29.26 2.74
N VAL A 2 -1.51 28.03 2.21
CA VAL A 2 -0.58 26.96 2.64
C VAL A 2 0.39 26.68 1.50
N ASP A 3 1.63 26.33 1.83
CA ASP A 3 2.67 26.04 0.83
C ASP A 3 2.47 24.66 0.16
N GLY A 4 1.69 23.79 0.79
CA GLY A 4 1.25 22.52 0.21
C GLY A 4 0.48 21.67 1.22
N LEU A 5 -0.08 20.56 0.75
CA LEU A 5 -0.72 19.56 1.60
C LEU A 5 -0.07 18.18 1.45
N LEU A 6 -0.23 17.37 2.49
CA LEU A 6 0.11 15.95 2.51
C LEU A 6 -1.18 15.13 2.63
N LEU A 7 -1.42 14.21 1.70
CA LEU A 7 -2.62 13.38 1.70
C LEU A 7 -2.41 12.13 2.56
N VAL A 8 -3.20 11.90 3.61
CA VAL A 8 -3.07 10.70 4.45
C VAL A 8 -4.16 9.68 4.07
N VAL A 9 -3.76 8.46 3.73
CA VAL A 9 -4.67 7.38 3.28
C VAL A 9 -4.46 6.14 4.13
N ARG A 10 -5.56 5.49 4.55
CA ARG A 10 -5.52 4.20 5.25
C ARG A 10 -6.00 3.07 4.33
N PRO A 11 -5.11 2.18 3.86
CA PRO A 11 -5.48 1.03 3.03
C PRO A 11 -6.48 0.11 3.74
N GLY A 12 -7.34 -0.56 2.98
CA GLY A 12 -8.37 -1.46 3.52
C GLY A 12 -9.51 -0.76 4.28
N LYS A 13 -9.42 0.57 4.50
CA LYS A 13 -10.49 1.40 5.09
C LYS A 13 -11.06 2.43 4.11
N VAL A 14 -10.31 2.75 3.05
CA VAL A 14 -10.72 3.70 2.02
C VAL A 14 -10.58 3.04 0.65
N GLU A 15 -11.60 3.21 -0.20
CA GLU A 15 -11.58 2.74 -1.58
C GLU A 15 -10.65 3.59 -2.45
N TYR A 16 -10.02 2.94 -3.45
CA TYR A 16 -9.16 3.63 -4.42
C TYR A 16 -9.89 4.75 -5.18
N SER A 17 -11.17 4.55 -5.51
CA SER A 17 -12.05 5.52 -6.16
C SER A 17 -12.15 6.83 -5.38
N ALA A 18 -12.35 6.75 -4.05
CA ALA A 18 -12.45 7.90 -3.16
C ALA A 18 -11.14 8.68 -3.08
N VAL A 19 -9.99 7.97 -3.04
CA VAL A 19 -8.66 8.61 -3.06
C VAL A 19 -8.43 9.34 -4.39
N LYS A 20 -8.82 8.72 -5.51
CA LYS A 20 -8.72 9.32 -6.85
C LYS A 20 -9.59 10.57 -6.99
N SER A 21 -10.85 10.51 -6.54
CA SER A 21 -11.75 11.67 -6.55
C SER A 21 -11.22 12.82 -5.69
N SER A 22 -10.70 12.51 -4.51
CA SER A 22 -10.09 13.50 -3.61
C SER A 22 -8.89 14.19 -4.27
N LYS A 23 -8.00 13.43 -4.91
CA LYS A 23 -6.88 13.97 -5.68
C LYS A 23 -7.35 14.90 -6.81
N SER A 24 -8.38 14.52 -7.55
CA SER A 24 -8.94 15.36 -8.62
C SER A 24 -9.52 16.67 -8.09
N LEU A 25 -10.25 16.63 -6.98
CA LEU A 25 -10.80 17.84 -6.34
C LEU A 25 -9.70 18.79 -5.88
N LEU A 26 -8.66 18.26 -5.23
CA LEU A 26 -7.52 19.06 -4.75
C LEU A 26 -6.73 19.68 -5.91
N ASN A 27 -6.57 18.94 -7.01
CA ASN A 27 -5.96 19.47 -8.23
C ASN A 27 -6.79 20.60 -8.86
N HIS A 28 -8.12 20.48 -8.90
CA HIS A 28 -9.00 21.57 -9.38
C HIS A 28 -8.91 22.82 -8.47
N GLY A 29 -8.76 22.62 -7.16
CA GLY A 29 -8.53 23.70 -6.21
C GLY A 29 -7.13 24.33 -6.30
N LYS A 30 -6.27 23.87 -7.22
CA LYS A 30 -4.86 24.30 -7.39
C LYS A 30 -4.06 24.21 -6.09
N VAL A 31 -4.39 23.27 -5.21
CA VAL A 31 -3.66 23.04 -3.96
C VAL A 31 -2.44 22.15 -4.26
N PRO A 32 -1.21 22.60 -3.97
CA PRO A 32 -0.02 21.77 -4.19
C PRO A 32 -0.03 20.53 -3.29
N ILE A 33 -0.13 19.34 -3.89
CA ILE A 33 -0.01 18.07 -3.16
C ILE A 33 1.46 17.67 -3.11
N LEU A 34 2.07 17.75 -1.94
CA LEU A 34 3.49 17.44 -1.73
C LEU A 34 3.76 15.94 -1.78
N GLY A 35 2.76 15.14 -1.41
CA GLY A 35 2.86 13.68 -1.40
C GLY A 35 1.69 13.02 -0.67
N MET A 36 1.87 11.73 -0.38
CA MET A 36 0.88 10.92 0.32
C MET A 36 1.55 10.08 1.42
N VAL A 37 0.89 9.99 2.58
CA VAL A 37 1.27 9.07 3.66
C VAL A 37 0.28 7.92 3.69
N VAL A 38 0.79 6.72 3.51
CA VAL A 38 0.02 5.50 3.69
C VAL A 38 0.09 5.11 5.17
N ASN A 39 -0.99 5.37 5.89
CA ASN A 39 -1.07 5.13 7.33
C ASN A 39 -1.75 3.77 7.61
N GLY A 40 -1.25 3.05 8.61
CA GLY A 40 -1.85 1.78 9.05
C GLY A 40 -1.61 0.63 8.09
N VAL A 41 -0.40 0.55 7.52
CA VAL A 41 0.02 -0.60 6.71
C VAL A 41 0.20 -1.82 7.62
N SER A 42 -0.57 -2.87 7.36
CA SER A 42 -0.47 -4.22 7.91
C SER A 42 -0.50 -5.25 6.79
N GLU A 43 -0.18 -6.52 7.09
CA GLU A 43 -0.26 -7.63 6.11
C GLU A 43 -1.68 -7.79 5.54
N GLU A 44 -2.71 -7.58 6.37
CA GLU A 44 -4.12 -7.65 5.96
C GLU A 44 -4.60 -6.42 5.19
N SER A 45 -4.11 -5.23 5.55
CA SER A 45 -4.42 -3.99 4.81
C SER A 45 -3.66 -3.92 3.47
N SER A 46 -2.64 -4.77 3.31
CA SER A 46 -1.89 -4.97 2.07
C SER A 46 -2.63 -5.97 1.20
N TYR A 47 -3.84 -5.62 0.79
CA TYR A 47 -4.61 -6.42 -0.16
C TYR A 47 -3.83 -6.49 -1.49
N GLY A 48 -3.11 -7.59 -1.70
CA GLY A 48 -2.54 -8.00 -2.98
C GLY A 48 -1.50 -7.06 -3.58
N GLY A 49 -0.22 -7.30 -3.27
CA GLY A 49 0.83 -7.52 -4.29
C GLY A 49 1.26 -6.39 -5.25
N TYR A 50 0.60 -5.24 -5.33
CA TYR A 50 0.93 -4.23 -6.35
C TYR A 50 1.83 -3.09 -5.86
N TYR A 51 1.96 -2.87 -4.56
CA TYR A 51 2.83 -1.83 -4.01
C TYR A 51 4.24 -2.31 -3.64
N TYR A 52 4.48 -3.63 -3.62
CA TYR A 52 5.76 -4.22 -3.20
C TYR A 52 6.72 -4.57 -4.36
N GLN A 53 6.40 -4.19 -5.61
CA GLN A 53 7.16 -4.63 -6.79
C GLN A 53 8.09 -3.59 -7.42
N ARG A 54 8.36 -2.45 -6.77
CA ARG A 54 9.42 -1.51 -7.22
C ARG A 54 10.12 -0.84 -6.05
N GLY A 55 11.16 -1.50 -5.51
CA GLY A 55 11.95 -0.93 -4.41
C GLY A 55 13.13 -1.77 -3.92
N TYR A 56 14.10 -2.03 -4.81
CA TYR A 56 15.55 -2.05 -4.56
C TYR A 56 16.25 -2.93 -3.49
N TYR A 57 15.58 -3.68 -2.61
CA TYR A 57 16.26 -4.63 -1.70
C TYR A 57 15.39 -5.87 -1.44
N GLY A 58 15.48 -6.87 -2.32
CA GLY A 58 14.81 -8.16 -2.18
C GLY A 58 15.81 -9.27 -1.86
N GLU A 59 16.21 -9.34 -0.60
CA GLU A 59 17.01 -10.42 -0.03
C GLU A 59 16.28 -11.77 -0.21
N LYS A 60 17.02 -12.81 -0.60
CA LYS A 60 16.53 -14.15 -0.91
C LYS A 60 15.79 -14.73 0.29
N VAL A 61 14.49 -15.00 0.15
CA VAL A 61 13.75 -15.82 1.12
C VAL A 61 13.87 -17.27 0.69
N ASP A 62 14.80 -17.99 1.31
CA ASP A 62 14.97 -19.44 1.19
C ASP A 62 13.68 -20.18 1.58
N SER A 63 13.05 -20.83 0.59
CA SER A 63 11.93 -21.74 0.81
C SER A 63 12.41 -23.06 1.42
N LYS A 64 12.60 -23.09 2.74
CA LYS A 64 12.60 -24.33 3.53
C LYS A 64 11.23 -24.52 4.19
N LYS A 65 10.42 -25.42 3.65
CA LYS A 65 9.35 -26.07 4.43
C LYS A 65 9.44 -27.58 4.26
N LYS A 66 10.01 -28.22 5.28
CA LYS A 66 9.89 -29.65 5.57
C LYS A 66 8.41 -29.96 5.81
N SER A 67 7.86 -30.95 5.13
CA SER A 67 6.72 -31.73 5.63
C SER A 67 7.12 -33.19 5.72
N SER A 68 7.06 -33.66 6.95
CA SER A 68 7.33 -34.97 7.50
C SER A 68 6.49 -36.10 6.90
N GLN A 69 7.09 -37.29 6.90
CA GLN A 69 6.45 -38.60 6.81
C GLN A 69 5.21 -38.70 7.72
N ALA A 70 4.11 -39.25 7.18
CA ALA A 70 3.11 -40.08 7.86
C ALA A 70 2.22 -40.70 6.75
N ASN A 71 2.54 -41.90 6.27
CA ASN A 71 1.97 -43.20 6.67
C ASN A 71 0.55 -43.50 6.15
N LEU A 72 0.43 -44.73 5.62
CA LEU A 72 -0.77 -45.59 5.51
C LEU A 72 -1.73 -45.37 4.33
N ARG A 73 -1.50 -46.09 3.23
CA ARG A 73 -2.32 -47.23 2.76
C ARG A 73 -1.76 -47.86 1.50
#